data_AF-A0A368HBL0-F1
#
_entry.id   AF-A0A368HBL0-F1
#
_cell.length_a   1.000
_cell.length_b   1.000
_cell.length_c   1.000
_cell.angle_alpha   90.00
_cell.angle_beta   90.00
_cell.angle_gamma   90.00
#
_symmetry.space_group_name_H-M   'P 1'
#
loop_
_entity.id
_entity.type
_entity.pdbx_description
1 polymer ?
#
loop_
_entity_poly.entity_id
_entity_poly.type
_entity_poly.pdbx_seq_one_letter_code
_entity_poly.pdbx_strand_id
1 'polypeptide(L)'
;MKCLLVVLLCVSVAYCVNDEMVQVLMTNAERCNTPTHLPGPQCMAMVRRYTYNKAKKQCEEFIYGGCRPSPNNFETMEECKETCMKQYAMPPTNADLFNTQ
;
A
#
# COMPACT_ATOMS: atom_id res chain seq x y z
N MET A 1 -14.48 -26.96 5.58
CA MET A 1 -14.86 -26.67 6.97
C MET A 1 -14.35 -27.75 7.92
N LYS A 2 -13.12 -27.57 8.41
CA LYS A 2 -12.57 -28.26 9.58
C LYS A 2 -11.77 -27.19 10.33
N CYS A 3 -12.10 -26.92 11.58
CA CYS A 3 -11.36 -25.99 12.43
C CYS A 3 -10.44 -26.84 13.33
N LEU A 4 -9.14 -26.53 13.38
CA LEU A 4 -8.17 -27.25 14.22
C LEU A 4 -7.72 -26.34 15.38
N LEU A 5 -7.76 -26.86 16.60
CA LEU A 5 -7.28 -26.17 17.80
C LEU A 5 -5.77 -26.36 17.90
N VAL A 6 -5.00 -25.29 17.72
CA VAL A 6 -3.56 -25.28 17.99
C VAL A 6 -3.32 -24.41 19.21
N VAL A 7 -3.03 -25.06 20.34
CA VAL A 7 -2.75 -24.41 21.62
C VAL A 7 -1.23 -24.36 21.79
N LEU A 8 -0.61 -23.21 21.53
CA LEU A 8 0.78 -22.99 21.88
C LEU A 8 0.91 -21.77 22.78
N LEU A 9 1.18 -22.08 24.06
CA LEU A 9 1.70 -21.20 25.10
C LEU A 9 0.83 -19.95 25.37
N CYS A 10 -0.31 -20.23 26.03
CA CYS A 10 -1.15 -19.30 26.80
C CYS A 10 -2.18 -18.45 26.05
N VAL A 11 -2.31 -18.59 24.73
CA VAL A 11 -3.45 -18.00 24.00
C VAL A 11 -4.24 -19.11 23.31
N SER A 12 -5.47 -19.31 23.76
CA SER A 12 -6.39 -20.28 23.17
C SER A 12 -6.92 -19.72 21.85
N VAL A 13 -6.31 -20.08 20.72
CA VAL A 13 -6.82 -19.66 19.39
C VAL A 13 -7.54 -20.81 18.71
N ALA A 14 -8.79 -20.56 18.30
CA ALA A 14 -9.53 -21.44 17.40
C ALA A 14 -9.33 -20.94 15.96
N TYR A 15 -8.67 -21.73 15.11
CA TYR A 15 -8.52 -21.41 13.69
C TYR A 15 -9.61 -22.11 12.88
N CYS A 16 -10.39 -21.33 12.13
CA CYS A 16 -11.32 -21.86 11.14
C CYS A 16 -10.80 -21.62 9.73
N VAL A 17 -10.65 -22.71 8.96
CA VAL A 17 -10.30 -22.66 7.53
C VAL A 17 -11.57 -22.27 6.76
N ASN A 18 -11.70 -20.97 6.48
CA ASN A 18 -12.37 -20.32 5.35
C ASN A 18 -11.88 -18.85 5.36
N ASP A 19 -11.40 -18.36 4.23
CA ASP A 19 -10.60 -17.13 4.04
C ASP A 19 -11.12 -15.89 4.81
N GLU A 20 -10.44 -15.52 5.90
CA GLU A 20 -10.19 -14.14 6.34
C GLU A 20 -9.36 -14.19 7.64
N MET A 21 -8.04 -14.24 7.46
CA MET A 21 -7.16 -13.77 8.52
C MET A 21 -7.51 -12.30 8.80
N VAL A 22 -7.81 -11.96 10.05
CA VAL A 22 -7.70 -10.57 10.52
C VAL A 22 -6.20 -10.24 10.55
N GLN A 23 -5.68 -9.91 9.38
CA GLN A 23 -4.44 -9.21 9.22
C GLN A 23 -4.78 -7.72 9.32
N VAL A 24 -4.00 -6.95 10.06
CA VAL A 24 -3.99 -5.49 9.97
C VAL A 24 -3.38 -5.14 8.60
N LEU A 25 -4.10 -5.45 7.52
CA LEU A 25 -3.67 -5.23 6.15
C LEU A 25 -3.82 -3.75 5.88
N MET A 26 -2.71 -3.01 5.96
CA MET A 26 -2.62 -1.76 5.24
C MET A 26 -2.92 -2.09 3.77
N THR A 27 -4.11 -1.72 3.30
CA THR A 27 -4.56 -2.08 1.97
C THR A 27 -3.78 -1.26 0.93
N ASN A 28 -3.63 -1.78 -0.29
CA ASN A 28 -3.09 -0.95 -1.38
C ASN A 28 -3.94 0.33 -1.57
N ALA A 29 -5.24 0.28 -1.25
CA ALA A 29 -6.08 1.47 -1.25
C ALA A 29 -5.57 2.54 -0.26
N GLU A 30 -5.22 2.19 0.96
CA GLU A 30 -4.65 3.13 1.94
C GLU A 30 -3.25 3.60 1.52
N ARG A 31 -2.40 2.67 1.06
CA ARG A 31 -1.03 2.97 0.61
C ARG A 31 -0.97 3.87 -0.61
N CYS A 32 -2.03 3.92 -1.42
CA CYS A 32 -2.06 4.72 -2.65
C CYS A 32 -2.99 5.94 -2.57
N ASN A 33 -3.91 6.01 -1.61
CA ASN A 33 -4.91 7.09 -1.57
C ASN A 33 -4.82 7.99 -0.34
N THR A 34 -3.95 7.70 0.63
CA THR A 34 -3.74 8.58 1.79
C THR A 34 -2.80 9.76 1.46
N PRO A 35 -2.89 10.88 2.20
CA PRO A 35 -1.95 11.99 2.06
C PRO A 35 -0.51 11.57 2.31
N THR A 36 0.46 12.37 1.88
CA THR A 36 1.90 12.12 2.11
C THR A 36 2.32 12.22 3.58
N HIS A 37 1.54 12.95 4.39
CA HIS A 37 1.79 13.15 5.83
C HIS A 37 0.48 13.05 6.63
N LEU A 38 0.59 12.51 7.85
CA LEU A 38 -0.51 12.49 8.81
C LEU A 38 -0.62 13.86 9.52
N PRO A 39 -1.82 14.25 9.99
CA PRO A 39 -2.01 15.48 10.76
C PRO A 39 -1.21 15.52 12.07
N GLY A 40 -0.82 16.73 12.48
CA GLY A 40 -0.12 17.00 13.73
C GLY A 40 1.38 17.31 13.55
N PRO A 41 2.16 17.35 14.66
CA PRO A 41 3.57 17.70 14.59
C PRO A 41 4.34 16.69 13.74
N GLN A 42 5.24 17.23 12.93
CA GLN A 42 6.15 16.46 12.08
C GLN A 42 7.56 16.56 12.64
N CYS A 43 8.31 15.48 12.51
CA CYS A 43 9.74 15.49 12.77
C CYS A 43 10.48 16.23 11.64
N MET A 44 11.70 16.70 11.90
CA MET A 44 12.45 17.59 11.02
C MET A 44 13.62 16.88 10.31
N ALA A 45 13.59 15.56 10.21
CA ALA A 45 14.57 14.85 9.40
C ALA A 45 14.29 15.07 7.91
N MET A 46 15.33 14.98 7.08
CA MET A 46 15.20 15.05 5.62
C MET A 46 15.44 13.68 5.01
N VAL A 47 14.44 12.80 5.12
CA VAL A 47 14.54 11.43 4.60
C VAL A 47 13.87 11.37 3.23
N ARG A 48 14.62 10.98 2.19
CA ARG A 48 14.04 10.69 0.87
C ARG A 48 13.11 9.49 0.96
N ARG A 49 11.87 9.66 0.51
CA ARG A 49 10.85 8.60 0.37
C ARG A 49 10.06 8.81 -0.92
N TYR A 50 9.21 7.84 -1.26
CA TYR A 50 8.37 7.88 -2.45
C TYR A 50 6.89 7.83 -2.07
N THR A 51 6.03 8.45 -2.86
CA THR A 51 4.59 8.53 -2.62
C THR A 51 3.84 8.47 -3.95
N TYR A 52 2.63 7.92 -3.95
CA TYR A 52 1.77 7.90 -5.13
C TYR A 52 0.92 9.18 -5.20
N ASN A 53 1.10 9.92 -6.30
CA ASN A 53 0.30 11.09 -6.63
C ASN A 53 -0.89 10.68 -7.50
N LYS A 54 -2.08 10.64 -6.90
CA LYS A 54 -3.32 10.24 -7.59
C LYS A 54 -3.72 11.18 -8.74
N ALA A 55 -3.43 12.48 -8.63
CA ALA A 55 -3.78 13.45 -9.66
C ALA A 55 -2.94 13.25 -10.93
N LYS A 56 -1.65 12.93 -10.75
CA LYS A 56 -0.71 12.65 -11.85
C LYS A 56 -0.67 11.16 -12.25
N LYS A 57 -1.31 10.29 -11.46
CA LYS A 57 -1.26 8.82 -11.60
C LYS A 57 0.16 8.26 -11.66
N GLN A 58 1.06 8.81 -10.83
CA GLN A 58 2.47 8.43 -10.83
C GLN A 58 3.06 8.43 -9.43
N CYS A 59 4.12 7.63 -9.22
CA CYS A 59 4.96 7.71 -8.03
C CYS A 59 5.96 8.86 -8.15
N GLU A 60 6.14 9.63 -7.08
CA GLU A 60 7.06 10.77 -7.00
C GLU A 60 7.88 10.75 -5.70
N GLU A 61 9.04 11.39 -5.71
CA GLU A 61 9.88 11.58 -4.53
C GLU A 61 9.30 12.67 -3.62
N PHE A 62 9.40 12.49 -2.30
CA PHE A 62 9.09 13.52 -1.31
C PHE A 62 10.01 13.43 -0.10
N ILE A 63 10.06 14.51 0.70
CA ILE A 63 10.82 14.56 1.94
C ILE A 63 9.93 14.11 3.10
N TYR A 64 10.30 13.01 3.74
CA TYR A 64 9.67 12.49 4.93
C TYR A 64 10.40 12.98 6.18
N GLY A 65 9.63 13.60 7.10
CA GLY A 65 10.12 14.18 8.35
C GLY A 65 10.76 13.19 9.34
N GLY A 66 10.63 11.87 9.11
CA GLY A 66 11.25 10.84 9.96
C GLY A 66 10.34 10.25 11.05
N CYS A 67 9.11 10.74 11.21
CA CYS A 67 8.13 10.12 12.10
C CYS A 67 6.70 10.20 11.57
N ARG A 68 5.83 9.32 12.09
CA ARG A 68 4.38 9.27 11.79
C ARG A 68 4.12 9.16 10.28
N PRO A 69 4.66 8.13 9.60
CA PRO A 69 4.45 7.97 8.18
C PRO A 69 2.96 7.71 7.92
N SER A 70 2.43 8.31 6.87
CA SER A 70 1.18 7.81 6.30
C SER A 70 1.44 6.48 5.57
N PRO A 71 0.40 5.68 5.29
CA PRO A 71 0.54 4.48 4.46
C PRO A 71 1.13 4.76 3.06
N ASN A 72 0.94 5.98 2.53
CA ASN A 72 1.47 6.44 1.23
C ASN A 72 2.92 6.96 1.33
N ASN A 73 3.79 6.09 1.86
CA ASN A 73 5.21 6.35 2.08
C ASN A 73 6.00 5.06 1.80
N PHE A 74 6.77 5.07 0.72
CA PHE A 74 7.52 3.92 0.21
C PHE A 74 9.03 4.19 0.30
N GLU A 75 9.82 3.14 0.52
CA GLU A 75 11.28 3.27 0.62
C GLU A 75 11.92 3.36 -0.76
N THR A 76 11.30 2.73 -1.76
CA THR A 76 11.81 2.71 -3.14
C THR A 76 10.74 3.13 -4.14
N MET A 77 11.19 3.63 -5.29
CA MET A 77 10.31 3.98 -6.40
C MET A 77 9.59 2.75 -6.95
N GLU A 78 10.29 1.62 -6.99
CA GLU A 78 9.83 0.33 -7.45
C GLU A 78 8.67 -0.18 -6.58
N GLU A 79 8.84 -0.15 -5.25
CA GLU A 79 7.79 -0.54 -4.30
C GLU A 79 6.51 0.29 -4.48
N CYS A 80 6.65 1.60 -4.67
CA CYS A 80 5.50 2.47 -4.95
C CYS A 80 4.80 2.07 -6.26
N LYS A 81 5.56 1.86 -7.34
CA LYS A 81 5.02 1.47 -8.65
C LYS A 81 4.31 0.12 -8.59
N GLU A 82 4.93 -0.87 -7.97
CA GLU A 82 4.35 -2.20 -7.81
C GLU A 82 3.11 -2.20 -6.91
N THR A 83 3.02 -1.27 -5.96
CA THR A 83 1.85 -1.16 -5.09
C THR A 83 0.70 -0.42 -5.78
N CYS A 84 0.99 0.69 -6.45
CA CYS A 84 -0.01 1.67 -6.87
C CYS A 84 -0.25 1.76 -8.39
N MET A 85 0.65 1.20 -9.21
CA MET A 85 0.62 1.35 -10.67
C MET A 85 0.43 0.02 -11.43
N LYS A 86 0.13 -1.11 -10.77
CA LYS A 86 -0.05 -2.43 -11.42
C LYS A 86 -1.11 -2.46 -12.54
N GLN A 87 -2.10 -1.57 -12.53
CA GLN A 87 -3.08 -1.47 -13.61
C GLN A 87 -2.50 -0.88 -14.92
N TYR A 88 -1.31 -0.27 -14.88
CA TYR A 88 -0.62 0.32 -16.02
C TYR A 88 0.56 -0.53 -16.52
N ALA A 89 0.78 -1.71 -15.92
CA ALA A 89 1.81 -2.67 -16.34
C ALA A 89 1.29 -3.72 -17.32
N MET A 90 -0.01 -3.73 -17.65
CA MET A 90 -0.43 -4.41 -18.87
C MET A 90 0.16 -3.64 -20.06
N PRO A 91 0.83 -4.32 -21.01
CA PRO A 91 1.07 -3.69 -22.32
C PRO A 91 -0.29 -3.20 -22.84
N PRO A 92 -0.34 -2.05 -23.54
CA PRO A 92 -1.59 -1.61 -24.14
C PRO A 92 -2.13 -2.77 -24.96
N THR A 93 -3.30 -3.30 -24.55
CA THR A 93 -4.00 -4.22 -25.42
C THR A 93 -4.44 -3.43 -26.64
N ASN A 94 -4.61 -4.09 -27.78
CA ASN A 94 -5.06 -3.45 -29.02
C ASN A 94 -6.43 -2.73 -28.91
N ALA A 95 -7.07 -2.70 -27.74
CA ALA A 95 -8.30 -1.99 -27.44
C ALA A 95 -8.13 -0.46 -27.27
N ASP A 96 -6.92 0.04 -26.96
CA ASP A 96 -6.68 1.49 -26.85
C ASP A 96 -6.32 2.16 -28.19
N LEU A 97 -6.10 1.38 -29.26
CA LEU A 97 -5.89 1.89 -30.62
C LEU A 97 -7.21 2.17 -31.38
N PHE A 98 -8.37 1.83 -30.81
CA PHE A 98 -9.68 2.03 -31.47
C PHE A 98 -10.53 3.16 -30.87
N ASN A 99 -10.03 3.90 -29.88
CA ASN A 99 -10.80 4.99 -29.25
C ASN A 99 -10.21 6.39 -29.50
N THR A 100 -9.39 6.53 -30.54
CA THR A 100 -9.13 7.82 -31.19
C THR A 100 -9.79 7.82 -32.56
N GLN A 101 -11.11 8.00 -32.55
CA GLN A 101 -11.86 8.48 -33.70
C GLN A 101 -12.91 9.50 -33.25
#